data_AF-A0A932KMA8-F1
#
_entry.id   AF-A0A932KMA8-F1
#
_cell.length_a   1.000
_cell.length_b   1.000
_cell.length_c   1.000
_cell.angle_alpha   90.00
_cell.angle_beta   90.00
_cell.angle_gamma   90.00
#
_symmetry.space_group_name_H-M   'P 1'
#
loop_
_entity.id
_entity.type
_entity.pdbx_description
1 polymer ?
#
loop_
_entity_poly.entity_id
_entity_poly.type
_entity_poly.pdbx_seq_one_letter_code
_entity_poly.pdbx_strand_id
1 'polypeptide(L)'
;MRRTAWSLIFLLAVAGCADVQHRVDAFAFDRQVKNHLSEGISAYRDGNFARAQSELAAARRDPSSPALAGEILFWSAKTHLSPRNPGGDPARGLQDLTLLIERHPAHPRADDAAVLVDLVRRAAAADKTNQELRNEIKKLKEAHIKIEELERKKRN
;
A
#
# COMPACT_ATOMS: atom_id res chain seq x y z
N MET A 1 54.43 14.75 40.43
CA MET A 1 53.59 13.85 39.61
C MET A 1 52.12 13.97 40.02
N ARG A 2 51.37 14.97 39.52
CA ARG A 2 49.92 15.13 39.76
C ARG A 2 49.32 16.02 38.65
N ARG A 3 49.18 15.51 37.43
CA ARG A 3 48.59 16.27 36.29
C ARG A 3 47.73 15.42 35.33
N THR A 4 47.30 14.23 35.72
CA THR A 4 46.58 13.29 34.83
C THR A 4 45.14 12.99 35.25
N ALA A 5 44.64 13.53 36.36
CA ALA A 5 43.31 13.20 36.88
C ALA A 5 42.17 14.08 36.34
N TRP A 6 42.46 15.24 35.74
CA TRP A 6 41.42 16.19 35.33
C TRP A 6 40.88 15.95 33.91
N SER A 7 41.60 15.19 33.07
CA SER A 7 41.18 14.91 31.69
C SER A 7 40.14 13.78 31.58
N LEU A 8 39.95 12.97 32.62
CA LEU A 8 39.01 11.84 32.61
C LEU A 8 37.56 12.24 32.97
N ILE A 9 37.36 13.37 33.66
CA ILE A 9 36.02 13.83 34.06
C ILE A 9 35.31 14.56 32.91
N PHE A 10 36.05 15.22 32.01
CA PHE A 10 35.46 15.95 30.88
C PHE A 10 34.93 15.03 29.76
N LEU A 11 35.45 13.81 29.63
CA LEU A 11 35.00 12.85 28.61
C LEU A 11 33.65 12.18 28.94
N LEU A 12 33.27 12.11 30.23
CA LEU A 12 32.00 11.52 30.66
C LEU A 12 30.79 12.47 30.50
N ALA A 13 31.00 13.78 30.53
CA ALA A 13 29.92 14.75 30.38
C ALA A 13 29.43 14.89 28.91
N VAL A 14 30.33 14.71 27.94
CA VAL A 14 29.98 14.85 26.50
C VAL A 14 29.22 13.63 25.98
N ALA A 15 29.52 12.43 26.51
CA ALA A 15 28.82 11.20 26.15
C ALA A 15 27.33 11.21 26.57
N GLY A 16 27.01 11.83 27.71
CA GLY A 16 25.62 11.95 28.19
C GLY A 16 24.75 12.87 27.34
N CYS A 17 25.31 13.96 26.79
CA CYS A 17 24.55 14.89 25.94
C CYS A 17 24.26 14.30 24.55
N ALA A 18 25.19 13.53 23.97
CA ALA A 18 24.97 12.88 22.69
C ALA A 18 23.88 11.80 22.75
N ASP A 19 23.87 10.97 23.81
CA ASP A 19 22.84 9.94 24.01
C ASP A 19 21.45 10.54 24.22
N VAL A 20 21.35 11.65 24.97
CA VAL A 20 20.08 12.37 25.17
C VAL A 20 19.60 13.00 23.86
N GLN A 21 20.49 13.63 23.09
CA GLN A 21 20.14 14.23 21.79
C GLN A 21 19.64 13.17 20.80
N HIS A 22 20.32 12.02 20.70
CA HIS A 22 19.89 10.91 19.86
C HIS A 22 18.50 10.37 20.23
N ARG A 23 18.17 10.29 21.52
CA ARG A 23 16.84 9.86 21.97
C ARG A 23 15.75 10.88 21.61
N VAL A 24 16.05 12.18 21.74
CA VAL A 24 15.12 13.25 21.37
C VAL A 24 14.87 13.25 19.86
N ASP A 25 15.91 13.11 19.05
CA ASP A 25 15.81 13.06 17.59
C ASP A 25 15.03 11.82 17.14
N ALA A 26 15.30 10.65 17.72
CA ALA A 26 14.55 9.42 17.44
C ALA A 26 13.06 9.53 17.80
N PHE A 27 12.74 10.19 18.92
CA PHE A 27 11.34 10.43 19.32
C PHE A 27 10.62 11.41 18.39
N ALA A 28 11.28 12.51 18.01
CA ALA A 28 10.74 13.47 17.05
C ALA A 28 10.45 12.80 15.70
N PHE A 29 11.36 11.92 15.27
CA PHE A 29 11.22 11.17 14.03
C PHE A 29 10.05 10.17 14.06
N ASP A 30 9.94 9.36 15.13
CA ASP A 30 8.82 8.43 15.32
C ASP A 30 7.47 9.17 15.31
N ARG A 31 7.39 10.32 15.98
CA ARG A 31 6.20 11.16 15.97
C ARG A 31 5.87 11.66 14.56
N GLN A 32 6.88 12.07 13.79
CA GLN A 32 6.69 12.52 12.42
C GLN A 32 6.12 11.41 11.52
N VAL A 33 6.66 10.19 11.60
CA VAL A 33 6.16 9.05 10.82
C VAL A 33 4.70 8.73 11.18
N LYS A 34 4.37 8.73 12.48
CA LYS A 34 2.99 8.53 12.96
C LYS A 34 2.04 9.62 12.47
N ASN A 35 2.49 10.87 12.45
CA ASN A 35 1.70 11.99 11.91
C ASN A 35 1.43 11.78 10.41
N HIS A 36 2.44 11.46 9.61
CA HIS A 36 2.26 11.17 8.19
C HIS A 36 1.30 10.00 7.95
N LEU A 37 1.41 8.91 8.74
CA LEU A 37 0.45 7.82 8.66
C LEU A 37 -0.98 8.30 8.98
N SER A 38 -1.16 9.06 10.06
CA SER A 38 -2.47 9.59 10.47
C SER A 38 -3.08 10.49 9.40
N GLU A 39 -2.31 11.43 8.86
CA GLU A 39 -2.73 12.33 7.78
C GLU A 39 -3.06 11.56 6.49
N GLY A 40 -2.26 10.54 6.16
CA GLY A 40 -2.52 9.66 5.02
C GLY A 40 -3.84 8.90 5.14
N ILE A 41 -4.14 8.37 6.34
CA ILE A 41 -5.42 7.70 6.63
C ILE A 41 -6.60 8.69 6.56
N SER A 42 -6.44 9.90 7.10
CA SER A 42 -7.49 10.93 7.00
C SER A 42 -7.76 11.29 5.55
N ALA A 43 -6.72 11.59 4.78
CA ALA A 43 -6.83 11.92 3.37
C ALA A 43 -7.49 10.80 2.54
N TYR A 44 -7.20 9.52 2.85
CA TYR A 44 -7.88 8.38 2.23
C TYR A 44 -9.39 8.40 2.53
N ARG A 45 -9.79 8.66 3.77
CA ARG A 45 -11.20 8.71 4.19
C ARG A 45 -11.94 9.86 3.51
N ASP A 46 -11.26 10.99 3.32
CA ASP A 46 -11.79 12.17 2.63
C ASP A 46 -11.84 11.99 1.09
N GLY A 47 -11.33 10.86 0.57
CA GLY A 47 -11.24 10.60 -0.86
C GLY A 47 -10.13 11.37 -1.58
N ASN A 48 -9.26 12.07 -0.83
CA ASN A 48 -8.08 12.73 -1.38
C ASN A 48 -6.92 11.72 -1.52
N PHE A 49 -7.03 10.84 -2.52
CA PHE A 49 -6.09 9.74 -2.72
C PHE A 49 -4.68 10.20 -3.09
N ALA A 50 -4.53 11.33 -3.79
CA ALA A 50 -3.22 11.89 -4.11
C ALA A 50 -2.46 12.31 -2.84
N ARG A 51 -3.15 13.02 -1.93
CA ARG A 51 -2.57 13.37 -0.61
C ARG A 51 -2.30 12.12 0.22
N ALA A 52 -3.23 11.16 0.26
CA ALA A 52 -3.04 9.90 0.97
C ALA A 52 -1.77 9.17 0.51
N GLN A 53 -1.56 9.04 -0.81
CA GLN A 53 -0.35 8.43 -1.37
C GLN A 53 0.92 9.19 -0.97
N SER A 54 0.90 10.53 -1.03
CA SER A 54 2.05 11.36 -0.65
C SER A 54 2.43 11.18 0.82
N GLU A 55 1.45 11.24 1.73
CA GLU A 55 1.68 11.10 3.17
C GLU A 55 2.13 9.68 3.55
N LEU A 56 1.51 8.66 2.97
CA LEU A 56 1.90 7.26 3.20
C LEU A 56 3.30 6.96 2.64
N ALA A 57 3.68 7.56 1.52
CA ALA A 57 5.04 7.45 0.98
C ALA A 57 6.07 8.15 1.89
N ALA A 58 5.72 9.27 2.51
CA ALA A 58 6.57 9.93 3.50
C ALA A 58 6.75 9.06 4.75
N ALA A 59 5.66 8.47 5.27
CA ALA A 59 5.71 7.56 6.41
C ALA A 59 6.56 6.30 6.14
N ARG A 60 6.56 5.80 4.89
CA ARG A 60 7.27 4.57 4.52
C ARG A 60 8.80 4.69 4.52
N ARG A 61 9.37 5.90 4.45
CA ARG A 61 10.82 6.08 4.23
C ARG A 61 11.67 5.44 5.32
N ASP A 62 11.22 5.53 6.57
CA ASP A 62 11.93 4.96 7.70
C ASP A 62 10.93 4.70 8.84
N PRO A 63 10.25 3.54 8.84
CA PRO A 63 9.30 3.21 9.87
C PRO A 63 10.02 2.84 11.17
N SER A 64 9.68 3.53 12.26
CA SER A 64 10.27 3.33 13.59
C SER A 64 10.03 1.96 14.22
N SER A 65 9.09 1.16 13.69
CA SER A 65 8.79 -0.18 14.19
C SER A 65 8.16 -1.09 13.12
N PRO A 66 8.26 -2.42 13.28
CA PRO A 66 7.56 -3.38 12.41
C PRO A 66 6.03 -3.21 12.42
N ALA A 67 5.45 -2.81 13.56
CA ALA A 67 4.03 -2.53 13.67
C ALA A 67 3.63 -1.35 12.78
N LEU A 68 4.41 -0.27 12.83
CA LEU A 68 4.15 0.92 12.01
C LEU A 68 4.38 0.64 10.52
N ALA A 69 5.44 -0.11 10.18
CA ALA A 69 5.72 -0.54 8.82
C ALA A 69 4.55 -1.35 8.24
N GLY A 70 3.99 -2.26 9.05
CA GLY A 70 2.82 -3.04 8.69
C GLY A 70 1.61 -2.15 8.39
N GLU A 71 1.25 -1.27 9.31
CA GLU A 71 0.09 -0.38 9.12
C GLU A 71 0.24 0.53 7.89
N ILE A 72 1.45 1.04 7.62
CA ILE A 72 1.74 1.84 6.40
C ILE A 72 1.52 1.03 5.13
N LEU A 73 2.05 -0.19 5.04
CA LEU A 73 1.86 -1.07 3.88
C LEU A 73 0.38 -1.36 3.64
N PHE A 74 -0.38 -1.63 4.71
CA PHE A 74 -1.81 -1.91 4.61
C PHE A 74 -2.59 -0.72 4.05
N TRP A 75 -2.36 0.50 4.56
CA TRP A 75 -3.05 1.70 4.07
C TRP A 75 -2.58 2.15 2.69
N SER A 76 -1.31 1.96 2.36
CA SER A 76 -0.81 2.20 1.01
C SER A 76 -1.50 1.29 0.01
N ALA A 77 -1.60 0.00 0.34
CA ALA A 77 -2.33 -0.96 -0.47
C ALA A 77 -3.80 -0.60 -0.66
N LYS A 78 -4.52 -0.29 0.42
CA LYS A 78 -5.93 0.15 0.34
C LYS A 78 -6.11 1.38 -0.55
N THR A 79 -5.18 2.32 -0.48
CA THR A 79 -5.21 3.53 -1.31
C THR A 79 -5.05 3.19 -2.79
N HIS A 80 -4.14 2.29 -3.13
CA HIS A 80 -3.92 1.84 -4.51
C HIS A 80 -5.03 0.94 -5.06
N LEU A 81 -5.64 0.10 -4.20
CA LEU A 81 -6.72 -0.82 -4.56
C LEU A 81 -8.11 -0.17 -4.55
N SER A 82 -8.24 1.06 -4.04
CA SER A 82 -9.53 1.74 -3.94
C SER A 82 -10.13 1.95 -5.33
N PRO A 83 -11.36 1.46 -5.61
CA PRO A 83 -12.03 1.70 -6.89
C PRO A 83 -12.42 3.16 -7.08
N ARG A 84 -12.40 3.96 -6.01
CA ARG A 84 -12.62 5.41 -6.06
C ARG A 84 -11.36 6.20 -6.41
N ASN A 85 -10.19 5.56 -6.41
CA ASN A 85 -8.94 6.22 -6.74
C ASN A 85 -8.68 6.14 -8.25
N PRO A 86 -8.80 7.25 -9.01
CA PRO A 86 -8.52 7.23 -10.44
C PRO A 86 -7.03 7.02 -10.76
N GLY A 87 -6.14 7.32 -9.81
CA GLY A 87 -4.70 7.05 -9.88
C GLY A 87 -4.30 5.79 -9.12
N GLY A 88 -5.23 4.86 -8.91
CA GLY A 88 -4.96 3.56 -8.32
C GLY A 88 -3.97 2.75 -9.15
N ASP A 89 -3.16 1.93 -8.47
CA ASP A 89 -2.24 0.99 -9.12
C ASP A 89 -2.42 -0.37 -8.45
N PRO A 90 -3.32 -1.23 -8.96
CA PRO A 90 -3.65 -2.48 -8.31
C PRO A 90 -2.45 -3.42 -8.13
N ALA A 91 -1.46 -3.36 -9.02
CA ALA A 91 -0.25 -4.17 -8.93
C ALA A 91 0.60 -3.74 -7.73
N ARG A 92 0.81 -2.43 -7.53
CA ARG A 92 1.47 -1.91 -6.32
C ARG A 92 0.69 -2.26 -5.06
N GLY A 93 -0.64 -2.13 -5.10
CA GLY A 93 -1.48 -2.47 -3.96
C GLY A 93 -1.32 -3.93 -3.53
N LEU A 94 -1.34 -4.86 -4.50
CA LEU A 94 -1.06 -6.27 -4.25
C LEU A 94 0.36 -6.52 -3.72
N GLN A 95 1.36 -5.82 -4.27
CA GLN A 95 2.74 -5.94 -3.82
C GLN A 95 2.88 -5.53 -2.35
N ASP A 96 2.23 -4.43 -1.93
CA ASP A 96 2.29 -3.95 -0.55
C ASP A 96 1.59 -4.90 0.43
N LEU A 97 0.44 -5.48 0.05
CA LEU A 97 -0.21 -6.52 0.87
C LEU A 97 0.66 -7.77 0.98
N THR A 98 1.29 -8.18 -0.11
CA THR A 98 2.18 -9.36 -0.12
C THR A 98 3.39 -9.12 0.79
N LEU A 99 4.02 -7.94 0.68
CA LEU A 99 5.13 -7.54 1.55
C LEU A 99 4.72 -7.50 3.03
N LEU A 100 3.50 -7.05 3.33
CA LEU A 100 2.97 -7.06 4.70
C LEU A 100 2.91 -8.49 5.25
N ILE A 101 2.33 -9.42 4.50
CA ILE A 101 2.18 -10.83 4.91
C ILE A 101 3.55 -11.49 5.09
N GLU A 102 4.47 -11.28 4.14
CA GLU A 102 5.78 -11.94 4.13
C GLU A 102 6.72 -11.39 5.21
N ARG A 103 6.76 -10.06 5.39
CA ARG A 103 7.72 -9.40 6.29
C ARG A 103 7.17 -9.15 7.68
N HIS A 104 5.86 -9.09 7.82
CA HIS A 104 5.18 -8.79 9.08
C HIS A 104 4.01 -9.77 9.35
N PRO A 105 4.25 -11.11 9.35
CA PRO A 105 3.17 -12.09 9.48
C PRO A 105 2.44 -12.03 10.83
N ALA A 106 3.08 -11.51 11.88
CA ALA A 106 2.46 -11.31 13.20
C ALA A 106 1.69 -9.98 13.32
N HIS A 107 1.63 -9.17 12.26
CA HIS A 107 0.92 -7.90 12.29
C HIS A 107 -0.60 -8.13 12.34
N PRO A 108 -1.37 -7.34 13.12
CA PRO A 108 -2.83 -7.51 13.20
C PRO A 108 -3.58 -7.41 11.86
N ARG A 109 -2.96 -6.80 10.84
CA ARG A 109 -3.51 -6.67 9.48
C ARG A 109 -3.05 -7.76 8.51
N ALA A 110 -2.18 -8.69 8.92
CA ALA A 110 -1.66 -9.71 8.02
C ALA A 110 -2.79 -10.59 7.46
N ASP A 111 -3.74 -10.99 8.33
CA ASP A 111 -4.90 -11.77 7.92
C ASP A 111 -5.83 -10.97 6.99
N ASP A 112 -6.12 -9.71 7.33
CA ASP A 112 -6.90 -8.79 6.48
C ASP A 112 -6.26 -8.67 5.08
N ALA A 113 -4.93 -8.57 5.02
CA ALA A 113 -4.19 -8.46 3.78
C ALA A 113 -4.23 -9.74 2.95
N ALA A 114 -4.15 -10.91 3.58
CA ALA A 114 -4.26 -12.18 2.89
C ALA A 114 -5.65 -12.32 2.22
N VAL A 115 -6.71 -11.96 2.95
CA VAL A 115 -8.08 -11.92 2.41
C VAL A 115 -8.19 -10.95 1.22
N LEU A 116 -7.60 -9.76 1.33
CA LEU A 116 -7.62 -8.78 0.25
C LEU A 116 -6.85 -9.25 -0.99
N VAL A 117 -5.69 -9.89 -0.82
CA VAL A 117 -4.92 -10.47 -1.95
C VAL A 117 -5.76 -11.49 -2.70
N ASP A 118 -6.41 -12.40 -1.97
CA ASP A 118 -7.28 -13.41 -2.58
C ASP A 118 -8.48 -12.78 -3.28
N LEU A 119 -9.11 -11.78 -2.68
CA LEU A 119 -10.24 -11.07 -3.27
C LEU A 119 -9.84 -10.38 -4.57
N VAL A 120 -8.72 -9.66 -4.60
CA VAL A 120 -8.23 -8.96 -5.79
C VAL A 120 -7.86 -9.96 -6.89
N ARG A 121 -7.23 -11.09 -6.57
CA ARG A 121 -6.92 -12.15 -7.54
C ARG A 121 -8.19 -12.75 -8.14
N ARG A 122 -9.20 -13.02 -7.32
CA ARG A 122 -10.50 -13.52 -7.79
C ARG A 122 -11.24 -12.51 -8.65
N ALA A 123 -11.20 -11.24 -8.28
CA ALA A 123 -11.78 -10.16 -9.09
C ALA A 123 -11.10 -10.07 -10.47
N ALA A 124 -9.76 -10.12 -10.51
CA ALA A 124 -9.02 -10.12 -11.77
C ALA A 124 -9.35 -11.34 -12.67
N ALA A 125 -9.48 -12.52 -12.07
CA ALA A 125 -9.91 -13.73 -12.78
C ALA A 125 -11.34 -13.58 -13.34
N ALA A 126 -12.26 -13.06 -12.54
CA ALA A 126 -13.64 -12.82 -12.96
C ALA A 126 -13.73 -11.78 -14.09
N ASP A 127 -12.94 -10.71 -14.03
CA ASP A 127 -12.88 -9.69 -15.09
C ASP A 127 -12.39 -10.29 -16.42
N LYS A 128 -11.39 -11.17 -16.37
CA LYS A 128 -10.91 -11.89 -17.55
C LYS A 128 -12.02 -12.76 -18.14
N THR A 129 -12.70 -13.57 -17.34
CA THR A 129 -13.83 -14.40 -17.78
C THR A 129 -14.96 -13.54 -18.36
N ASN A 130 -15.29 -12.41 -17.73
CA ASN A 130 -16.29 -11.49 -18.24
C ASN A 130 -15.92 -10.91 -19.61
N GLN A 131 -14.63 -10.60 -19.84
CA GLN A 131 -14.16 -10.15 -21.15
C GLN A 131 -14.27 -11.24 -22.21
N GLU A 132 -13.90 -12.48 -21.88
CA GLU A 132 -14.04 -13.64 -22.77
C GLU A 132 -15.50 -13.86 -23.17
N LEU A 133 -16.41 -13.88 -22.19
CA LEU A 133 -17.85 -14.02 -22.44
C LEU A 133 -18.42 -12.88 -23.31
N ARG A 134 -17.99 -11.64 -23.08
CA ARG A 134 -18.39 -10.50 -23.94
C ARG A 134 -17.94 -10.69 -25.39
N ASN A 135 -16.73 -11.18 -25.59
CA ASN A 135 -16.20 -11.46 -26.92
C ASN A 135 -16.96 -12.60 -27.60
N GLU A 136 -17.32 -13.65 -26.87
CA GLU A 136 -18.15 -14.75 -27.38
C GLU A 136 -19.55 -14.29 -27.77
N ILE A 137 -20.22 -13.50 -26.91
CA ILE A 137 -21.53 -12.92 -27.20
C ILE A 137 -21.47 -12.07 -28.48
N LYS A 138 -20.41 -11.29 -28.66
CA LYS A 138 -20.23 -10.49 -29.88
C LYS A 138 -20.13 -11.37 -31.13
N LYS A 139 -19.32 -12.44 -31.09
CA LYS A 139 -19.18 -13.40 -32.20
C LYS A 139 -20.51 -14.09 -32.51
N LEU A 140 -21.25 -14.51 -31.49
CA LEU A 140 -22.55 -15.14 -31.66
C LEU A 140 -23.57 -14.20 -32.31
N LYS A 141 -23.59 -12.93 -31.91
CA LYS A 141 -24.45 -11.90 -32.53
C LYS A 141 -24.10 -11.69 -34.01
N GLU A 142 -22.81 -11.60 -34.35
CA GLU A 142 -22.36 -11.47 -35.74
C GLU A 142 -22.73 -12.69 -36.58
N ALA A 143 -22.60 -13.90 -36.02
CA ALA A 143 -23.01 -15.13 -36.70
C ALA A 143 -24.52 -15.17 -36.93
N HIS A 144 -25.31 -14.77 -35.94
CA HIS A 144 -26.77 -14.72 -36.04
C HIS A 144 -27.23 -13.77 -37.15
N ILE A 145 -26.68 -12.55 -37.21
CA ILE A 145 -26.98 -11.58 -38.28
C ILE A 145 -26.68 -12.17 -39.66
N LYS A 146 -25.52 -12.83 -39.83
CA LYS A 146 -25.16 -13.47 -41.10
C LYS A 146 -26.14 -14.58 -41.51
N ILE A 147 -26.60 -15.38 -40.56
CA ILE A 147 -27.59 -16.43 -40.81
C ILE A 147 -28.91 -15.79 -41.27
N GLU A 148 -29.40 -14.77 -40.56
CA GLU A 148 -30.63 -14.07 -40.93
C GLU A 148 -30.55 -13.45 -42.34
N GLU A 149 -29.42 -12.84 -42.69
CA GLU A 149 -29.18 -12.29 -44.04
C GLU A 149 -29.19 -13.39 -45.12
N LEU A 150 -28.57 -14.53 -44.85
CA LEU A 150 -28.58 -15.68 -45.77
C LEU A 150 -29.99 -16.24 -45.95
N GLU A 151 -30.78 -16.33 -44.88
CA GLU A 151 -32.17 -16.78 -44.95
C GLU A 151 -33.08 -15.79 -45.67
N ARG A 152 -32.85 -14.48 -45.53
CA ARG A 152 -33.57 -13.46 -46.32
C ARG A 152 -33.23 -13.57 -47.81
N LYS A 153 -31.95 -13.77 -48.15
CA LYS A 153 -31.51 -13.97 -49.54
C LYS A 153 -32.07 -15.23 -50.19
N LYS A 154 -32.35 -16.30 -49.42
CA LYS A 154 -32.99 -17.52 -49.93
C LYS A 154 -34.50 -17.39 -50.15
N ARG A 155 -35.14 -16.42 -49.50
CA ARG A 155 -36.59 -16.19 -49.57
C ARG A 155 -37.02 -15.23 -50.67
N ASN A 156 -36.08 -14.43 -51.19
CA ASN A 156 -36.27 -13.54 -52.34
C ASN A 156 -35.66 -14.15 -53.59
#